data_AF-A0AB33TD93-F1
#
_entry.id   AF-A0AB33TD93-F1
#
_cell.length_a   1.000
_cell.length_b   1.000
_cell.length_c   1.000
_cell.angle_alpha   90.00
_cell.angle_beta   90.00
_cell.angle_gamma   90.00
#
_symmetry.space_group_name_H-M   'P 1'
#
loop_
_entity.id
_entity.type
_entity.pdbx_description
1 polymer ?
#
loop_
_entity_poly.entity_id
_entity_poly.type
_entity_poly.pdbx_seq_one_letter_code
_entity_poly.pdbx_strand_id
1 'polypeptide(L)' 'MPDTTIVITIILVIITIVTITEFFLLAAYIVYKTGATTGIADIGRAVAAIIAAITNNPPPP' A
#
# COMPACT_ATOMS: atom_id res chain seq x y z
N MET A 1 27.40 -9.69 5.85
CA MET A 1 27.88 -8.44 5.22
C MET A 1 26.93 -7.33 5.63
N PRO A 2 27.30 -6.46 6.58
CA PRO A 2 26.41 -5.42 7.11
C PRO A 2 25.92 -4.44 6.03
N ASP A 3 26.74 -4.19 5.01
CA ASP A 3 26.40 -3.29 3.89
C ASP A 3 25.19 -3.78 3.09
N THR A 4 25.05 -5.09 2.87
CA THR A 4 23.91 -5.68 2.15
C THR A 4 22.60 -5.48 2.93
N THR A 5 22.63 -5.65 4.26
CA THR A 5 21.46 -5.43 5.12
C THR A 5 21.01 -3.97 5.10
N ILE A 6 21.96 -3.03 5.13
CA ILE A 6 21.68 -1.60 5.04
C ILE A 6 20.99 -1.27 3.71
N VAL A 7 21.53 -1.75 2.59
CA VAL A 7 20.95 -1.51 1.25
C VAL A 7 19.53 -2.08 1.15
N ILE A 8 19.29 -3.31 1.60
CA ILE A 8 17.96 -3.92 1.59
C ILE A 8 16.97 -3.10 2.42
N THR A 9 17.39 -2.61 3.59
CA THR A 9 16.53 -1.82 4.48
C THR A 9 16.13 -0.50 3.82
N ILE A 10 17.07 0.20 3.18
CA ILE A 10 16.79 1.44 2.45
C ILE A 10 15.77 1.20 1.32
N ILE A 11 15.96 0.13 0.55
CA ILE A 11 15.04 -0.24 -0.54
C ILE A 11 13.63 -0.48 0.00
N LEU A 12 13.48 -1.25 1.08
CA LEU A 12 12.18 -1.52 1.69
C LEU A 12 11.50 -0.25 2.20
N VAL A 13 12.26 0.66 2.82
CA VAL A 13 11.74 1.96 3.28
C VAL A 13 11.25 2.80 2.10
N ILE A 14 12.02 2.89 1.02
CA ILE A 14 11.63 3.65 -0.18
C ILE A 14 10.36 3.07 -0.78
N ILE A 15 10.29 1.75 -0.98
CA ILE A 15 9.10 1.07 -1.51
C ILE A 15 7.88 1.39 -0.64
N THR A 16 8.01 1.28 0.68
CA THR A 16 6.92 1.56 1.61
C THR A 16 6.42 2.99 1.49
N ILE A 17 7.33 3.98 1.46
CA ILE A 17 6.98 5.39 1.32
C ILE A 17 6.27 5.66 -0.02
N VAL A 18 6.79 5.12 -1.12
CA VAL A 18 6.20 5.29 -2.46
C VAL A 18 4.80 4.69 -2.51
N THR A 19 4.63 3.44 -2.06
CA THR A 19 3.32 2.77 -2.07
C THR A 19 2.28 3.52 -1.24
N ILE A 20 2.65 4.00 -0.05
CA ILE A 20 1.74 4.79 0.80
C ILE A 20 1.37 6.12 0.11
N THR A 21 2.37 6.80 -0.48
CA THR A 21 2.17 8.08 -1.17
C THR A 21 1.23 7.92 -2.36
N GLU A 22 1.45 6.91 -3.20
CA GLU A 22 0.61 6.62 -4.38
C GLU A 22 -0.83 6.29 -3.99
N PHE A 23 -1.04 5.56 -2.89
CA PHE A 23 -2.38 5.27 -2.38
C PHE A 23 -3.12 6.56 -1.99
N PHE A 24 -2.46 7.48 -1.27
CA PHE A 24 -3.07 8.75 -0.91
C PHE A 24 -3.29 9.67 -2.10
N LEU A 25 -2.38 9.68 -3.09
CA LEU A 25 -2.57 10.42 -4.33
C LEU A 25 -3.76 9.90 -5.13
N LEU A 26 -3.95 8.58 -5.19
CA LEU A 26 -5.13 7.97 -5.81
C LEU A 26 -6.41 8.37 -5.08
N ALA A 27 -6.42 8.27 -3.75
CA ALA A 27 -7.56 8.69 -2.93
C ALA A 27 -7.89 10.18 -3.17
N ALA A 28 -6.88 11.05 -3.16
CA ALA A 28 -7.04 12.48 -3.43
C ALA A 28 -7.56 12.74 -4.85
N TYR A 29 -7.06 12.01 -5.86
CA TYR A 29 -7.53 12.11 -7.23
C TYR A 29 -8.99 11.70 -7.38
N ILE A 30 -9.40 10.61 -6.74
CA ILE A 30 -10.80 10.15 -6.72
C ILE A 30 -11.68 11.24 -6.11
N VAL A 31 -11.34 11.76 -4.92
CA VAL A 31 -12.11 12.82 -4.26
C VAL A 31 -12.17 14.08 -5.13
N TYR A 32 -11.05 14.47 -5.75
CA TYR A 32 -11.02 15.62 -6.65
C TYR A 32 -11.95 15.47 -7.86
N LYS A 33 -12.06 14.25 -8.40
CA LYS A 33 -12.88 13.99 -9.60
C LYS A 33 -14.35 13.71 -9.29
N THR A 34 -14.65 13.07 -8.17
CA THR A 34 -16.01 12.59 -7.87
C THR A 34 -16.69 13.40 -6.76
N GLY A 35 -15.92 14.15 -5.96
CA GLY A 35 -16.42 14.80 -4.74
C GLY A 35 -16.78 13.81 -3.61
N ALA A 36 -16.50 12.52 -3.79
CA ALA A 36 -16.91 11.46 -2.85
C ALA A 36 -15.70 10.66 -2.35
N THR A 37 -15.77 10.21 -1.10
CA THR A 37 -14.80 9.29 -0.48
C THR A 37 -15.27 7.83 -0.51
N THR A 38 -16.48 7.58 -1.04
CA THR A 38 -17.07 6.25 -1.16
C THR A 38 -16.18 5.34 -2.01
N GLY A 39 -15.94 4.11 -1.54
CA GLY A 39 -15.13 3.11 -2.25
C GLY A 39 -13.63 3.15 -1.95
N ILE A 40 -13.07 4.22 -1.36
CA ILE A 40 -11.63 4.30 -1.05
C ILE A 40 -11.22 3.23 -0.03
N ALA A 41 -12.04 3.02 1.00
CA ALA A 41 -11.81 1.97 2.00
C ALA A 41 -11.94 0.56 1.38
N ASP A 42 -12.83 0.39 0.39
CA ASP A 42 -13.00 -0.87 -0.34
C ASP A 42 -11.77 -1.20 -1.19
N ILE A 43 -11.18 -0.21 -1.84
CA ILE A 43 -9.90 -0.34 -2.56
C ILE A 43 -8.80 -0.79 -1.60
N GLY A 44 -8.68 -0.13 -0.43
CA GLY A 44 -7.70 -0.51 0.60
C GLY A 44 -7.87 -1.96 1.08
N ARG A 45 -9.12 -2.38 1.32
CA ARG A 45 -9.44 -3.77 1.71
C ARG A 45 -9.11 -4.78 0.61
N ALA A 46 -9.40 -4.45 -0.65
CA ALA A 46 -9.09 -5.32 -1.79
C ALA A 46 -7.57 -5.51 -1.95
N VAL A 47 -6.79 -4.43 -1.81
CA VAL A 47 -5.32 -4.51 -1.85
C VAL A 47 -4.79 -5.37 -0.70
N ALA A 48 -5.31 -5.18 0.52
CA ALA A 48 -4.91 -6.01 1.67
C ALA A 48 -5.21 -7.51 1.43
N ALA A 49 -6.35 -7.84 0.82
CA ALA A 49 -6.68 -9.21 0.45
C ALA A 49 -5.71 -9.80 -0.60
N ILE A 50 -5.31 -9.01 -1.60
CA ILE A 50 -4.33 -9.43 -2.61
C ILE A 50 -2.96 -9.69 -1.95
N ILE A 51 -2.51 -8.79 -1.08
CA ILE A 51 -1.24 -8.95 -0.35
C ILE A 51 -1.30 -10.19 0.54
N ALA A 52 -2.39 -10.39 1.28
CA ALA A 52 -2.59 -11.57 2.12
C ALA A 52 -2.52 -12.87 1.30
N ALA A 53 -3.13 -12.90 0.12
CA ALA A 53 -3.10 -14.04 -0.78
C ALA A 53 -1.68 -14.34 -1.30
N ILE A 54 -0.93 -13.31 -1.69
CA ILE A 54 0.45 -13.47 -2.21
C ILE A 54 1.43 -13.86 -1.10
N THR A 55 1.21 -13.37 0.13
CA THR A 55 2.08 -13.65 1.27
C THR A 55 1.72 -14.92 2.06
N ASN A 56 0.68 -15.66 1.64
CA ASN A 56 0.10 -16.79 2.39
C ASN A 56 -0.23 -16.43 3.85
N ASN A 57 -0.60 -15.17 4.10
CA ASN A 57 -0.90 -14.64 5.43
C ASN A 57 -2.34 -14.11 5.45
N PRO A 58 -3.35 -14.98 5.54
CA PRO A 58 -4.75 -14.57 5.46
C PRO A 58 -5.10 -13.59 6.59
N PRO A 59 -5.99 -12.60 6.34
CA PRO A 59 -6.43 -11.69 7.39
C PRO A 59 -7.08 -12.49 8.54
N PRO A 60 -6.92 -12.06 9.81
CA PRO A 60 -7.65 -12.66 10.93
C PRO A 60 -9.17 -12.65 10.69
N PRO A 61 -9.92 -13.67 11.17
CA PRO A 61 -11.37 -13.77 11.00
C PRO A 61 -12.14 -12.66 11.72
#